data_AF-A0A7K6QU00-F1
#
_entry.id   AF-A0A7K6QU00-F1
#
_cell.length_a   1.000
_cell.length_b   1.000
_cell.length_c   1.000
_cell.angle_alpha   90.00
_cell.angle_beta   90.00
_cell.angle_gamma   90.00
#
_symmetry.space_group_name_H-M   'P 1'
#
loop_
_entity.id
_entity.type
_entity.pdbx_description
1 polymer ?
#
loop_
_entity_poly.entity_id
_entity_poly.type
_entity_poly.pdbx_seq_one_letter_code
_entity_poly.pdbx_strand_id
1 'polypeptide(L)' 'DGSHWLSMREVVEMLQQKGHEVVVVAPEVSLHIKPSQDLVMKMYSVPYTQEEYDKEFQAFFHVSFEEGTFFERFFK' A
#
# COMPACT_ATOMS: atom_id res chain seq x y z
N ASP A 1 1.62 -0.85 0.16
CA ASP A 1 0.56 -0.19 0.95
C ASP A 1 -0.80 -0.90 0.85
N GLY A 2 -0.93 -2.10 0.28
CA GLY A 2 -2.23 -2.78 0.07
C GLY A 2 -2.83 -3.43 1.33
N SER A 3 -3.33 -4.66 1.16
CA SER A 3 -4.09 -5.41 2.19
C SER A 3 -3.49 -5.39 3.59
N HIS A 4 -2.17 -5.56 3.71
CA HIS A 4 -1.48 -5.53 5.00
C HIS A 4 -1.63 -4.20 5.74
N TRP A 5 -1.55 -3.06 5.06
CA TRP A 5 -1.73 -1.76 5.70
C TRP A 5 -3.19 -1.56 6.12
N LEU A 6 -4.15 -1.96 5.28
CA LEU A 6 -5.58 -1.86 5.59
C LEU A 6 -5.93 -2.64 6.85
N SER A 7 -5.41 -3.86 7.01
CA SER A 7 -5.61 -4.65 8.24
C SER A 7 -4.86 -4.08 9.44
N MET A 8 -3.66 -3.53 9.24
CA MET A 8 -2.87 -2.98 10.34
C MET A 8 -3.39 -1.63 10.83
N ARG A 9 -4.10 -0.86 10.01
CA ARG A 9 -4.55 0.50 10.35
C ARG A 9 -5.34 0.55 11.66
N GLU A 10 -6.34 -0.31 11.80
CA GLU A 10 -7.13 -0.38 13.03
C GLU A 10 -6.28 -0.77 14.24
N VAL A 11 -5.30 -1.67 14.05
CA VAL A 11 -4.40 -2.11 15.12
C VAL A 11 -3.52 -0.96 15.61
N VAL A 12 -2.92 -0.18 14.70
CA VAL A 12 -2.07 0.96 15.08
C VAL A 12 -2.87 2.08 15.73
N GLU A 13 -4.08 2.35 15.25
CA GLU A 13 -5.00 3.32 15.88
C GLU A 13 -5.38 2.88 17.30
N MET A 14 -5.73 1.60 17.50
CA MET A 14 -6.03 1.07 18.83
C MET A 14 -4.83 1.12 19.79
N LEU A 15 -3.63 0.84 19.30
CA LEU A 15 -2.41 0.92 20.13
C LEU A 15 -2.17 2.36 20.59
N GLN A 16 -2.33 3.33 19.69
CA GLN A 16 -2.21 4.73 20.04
C GLN A 16 -3.26 5.16 21.07
N GLN A 17 -4.53 4.78 20.89
CA GLN A 17 -5.61 5.07 21.84
C GLN A 17 -5.36 4.45 23.23
N LYS A 18 -4.64 3.32 23.29
CA LYS A 18 -4.20 2.68 24.54
C LYS A 18 -2.98 3.35 25.19
N GLY A 19 -2.48 4.45 24.61
CA GLY A 19 -1.36 5.21 25.14
C GLY A 19 0.01 4.73 24.66
N HIS A 20 0.08 3.86 23.67
CA HIS A 20 1.36 3.48 23.05
C HIS A 20 1.82 4.57 22.08
N GLU A 21 3.11 4.89 22.10
CA GLU A 21 3.71 5.71 21.06
C GLU A 21 3.83 4.89 19.77
N VAL A 22 3.13 5.34 18.72
CA VAL A 22 3.13 4.68 17.41
C VAL A 22 3.50 5.69 16.35
N VAL A 23 4.48 5.34 15.52
CA VAL A 23 4.91 6.13 14.37
C VAL A 23 4.79 5.29 13.12
N VAL A 24 4.02 5.77 12.15
CA VAL A 24 3.91 5.13 10.84
C VAL A 24 4.94 5.74 9.90
N VAL A 25 5.76 4.90 9.27
CA VAL A 25 6.75 5.31 8.27
C VAL A 25 6.30 4.83 6.91
N ALA A 26 6.24 5.73 5.94
CA ALA A 26 5.75 5.42 4.60
C ALA A 26 6.46 6.25 3.51
N PRO A 27 6.48 5.77 2.26
CA PRO A 27 6.86 6.61 1.13
C PRO A 27 5.81 7.70 0.85
N GLU A 28 6.24 8.84 0.30
CA GLU A 28 5.34 9.90 -0.16
C GLU A 28 4.42 9.43 -1.29
N VAL A 29 4.89 8.49 -2.11
CA VAL A 29 4.12 7.85 -3.18
C VAL A 29 3.56 6.53 -2.66
N SER A 30 2.24 6.47 -2.55
CA SER A 30 1.51 5.28 -2.06
C SER A 30 0.04 5.30 -2.52
N LEU A 31 -0.52 4.11 -2.76
CA LEU A 31 -1.92 3.86 -3.06
C LEU A 31 -2.82 4.14 -1.86
N HIS A 32 -2.59 3.44 -0.74
CA HIS A 32 -3.54 3.42 0.39
C HIS A 32 -3.06 4.10 1.68
N ILE A 33 -1.75 4.29 1.85
CA ILE A 33 -1.22 5.01 3.01
C ILE A 33 -1.30 6.50 2.70
N LYS A 34 -2.21 7.20 3.39
CA LYS A 34 -2.44 8.64 3.26
C LYS A 34 -2.21 9.33 4.61
N PRO A 35 -1.89 10.64 4.63
CA PRO A 35 -1.75 11.38 5.87
C PRO A 35 -3.02 11.27 6.71
N SER A 36 -2.86 10.95 8.00
CA SER A 36 -3.94 10.94 8.99
C SER A 36 -3.66 12.00 10.04
N GLN A 37 -4.72 12.62 10.58
CA GLN A 37 -4.61 13.54 11.72
C GLN A 37 -4.41 12.80 13.03
N ASP A 38 -4.86 11.55 13.10
CA ASP A 38 -4.86 10.78 14.34
C ASP A 38 -3.49 10.16 14.60
N LEU A 39 -2.80 9.68 13.55
CA LEU A 39 -1.52 8.99 13.66
C LEU A 39 -0.33 9.91 13.39
N VAL A 40 0.76 9.73 14.15
CA VAL A 40 2.04 10.35 13.81
C VAL A 40 2.63 9.62 12.61
N MET A 41 2.75 10.33 11.48
CA MET A 41 3.26 9.75 10.24
C MET A 41 4.52 10.48 9.79
N LYS A 42 5.52 9.71 9.34
CA LYS A 42 6.73 10.19 8.68
C LYS A 42 6.76 9.69 7.25
N MET A 43 6.65 10.63 6.32
CA MET A 43 6.73 10.34 4.90
C MET A 43 8.12 10.67 4.37
N TYR A 44 8.60 9.83 3.46
CA TYR A 44 9.92 9.97 2.85
C TYR A 44 9.81 9.96 1.33
N SER A 45 10.58 10.85 0.69
CA SER A 45 10.67 10.90 -0.76
C SER A 45 11.29 9.63 -1.31
N VAL A 46 10.78 9.22 -2.47
CA VAL A 46 11.21 8.04 -3.21
C VAL A 46 11.58 8.43 -4.63
N PRO A 47 12.47 7.68 -5.31
CA PRO A 47 12.98 8.05 -6.63
C PRO A 47 12.00 7.66 -7.77
N TYR A 48 10.71 7.88 -7.56
CA TYR A 48 9.66 7.64 -8.54
C TYR A 48 8.46 8.55 -8.24
N THR A 49 7.71 8.88 -9.28
CA THR A 49 6.50 9.68 -9.23
C THR A 49 5.27 8.81 -8.96
N GLN A 50 4.15 9.45 -8.57
CA GLN A 50 2.87 8.75 -8.45
C GLN A 50 2.41 8.15 -9.78
N GLU A 51 2.65 8.84 -10.90
CA GLU A 51 2.26 8.37 -12.23
C GLU A 51 3.02 7.10 -12.64
N GLU A 52 4.34 7.07 -12.42
CA GLU A 52 5.16 5.88 -12.68
C GLU A 52 4.68 4.70 -11.83
N TYR A 53 4.42 4.96 -10.54
CA TYR A 53 3.91 3.95 -9.63
C TYR A 53 2.55 3.39 -10.07
N ASP A 54 1.61 4.27 -10.41
CA ASP A 54 0.26 3.87 -10.83
C ASP A 54 0.29 3.07 -12.13
N LYS A 55 1.16 3.45 -13.08
CA LYS A 55 1.36 2.71 -14.33
C LYS A 55 1.87 1.30 -14.08
N GLU A 56 2.90 1.14 -13.25
CA GLU A 56 3.45 -0.18 -12.92
C GLU A 56 2.42 -1.04 -12.16
N PHE A 57 1.65 -0.43 -11.26
CA PHE A 57 0.56 -1.10 -10.57
C PHE A 57 -0.51 -1.61 -11.53
N GLN A 58 -0.96 -0.79 -12.49
CA GLN A 58 -1.93 -1.21 -13.51
C GLN A 58 -1.39 -2.33 -14.40
N ALA A 59 -0.12 -2.24 -14.83
CA ALA A 59 0.52 -3.30 -15.60
C ALA A 59 0.57 -4.63 -14.82
N PHE A 60 0.92 -4.59 -13.54
CA PHE A 60 0.88 -5.77 -12.66
C PHE A 60 -0.52 -6.37 -12.57
N PHE A 61 -1.56 -5.54 -12.44
CA PHE A 61 -2.95 -6.00 -12.38
C PHE A 61 -3.41 -6.64 -13.69
N HIS A 62 -3.13 -5.99 -14.83
CA HIS A 62 -3.44 -6.51 -16.15
C HIS A 62 -2.78 -7.88 -16.38
N VAL A 63 -1.48 -7.98 -16.09
CA VAL A 63 -0.75 -9.26 -16.17
C VAL A 63 -1.32 -10.28 -15.20
N SER A 64 -1.75 -9.91 -14.00
CA SER A 64 -2.20 -10.90 -13.01
C SER A 64 -3.61 -11.43 -13.28
N PHE A 65 -4.49 -10.63 -13.90
CA PHE A 65 -5.92 -10.94 -13.96
C PHE A 65 -6.56 -10.88 -15.35
N GLU A 66 -5.97 -10.19 -16.34
CA GLU A 66 -6.62 -9.99 -17.65
C GLU A 66 -6.14 -10.96 -18.73
N GLU A 67 -4.89 -11.43 -18.73
CA GLU A 67 -4.42 -12.42 -19.73
C GLU A 67 -4.84 -13.88 -19.41
N GLY A 68 -5.93 -14.09 -18.68
CA GLY A 68 -6.43 -15.40 -18.26
C GLY A 68 -5.80 -15.92 -16.96
N THR A 69 -6.38 -16.99 -16.42
CA THR A 69 -5.94 -17.66 -15.19
C THR A 69 -4.57 -18.29 -15.35
N PHE A 70 -3.82 -18.46 -14.25
CA PHE A 70 -2.52 -19.16 -14.24
C PHE A 70 -2.57 -20.51 -15.00
N PHE A 71 -3.69 -21.24 -14.90
CA PHE A 71 -3.88 -22.50 -15.59
C PHE A 71 -3.95 -22.37 -17.12
N GLU A 72 -4.61 -21.33 -17.64
CA GLU A 72 -4.73 -21.08 -19.07
C GLU A 72 -3.39 -20.71 -19.72
N ARG A 73 -2.47 -20.13 -18.94
CA ARG A 73 -1.15 -19.70 -19.43
C ARG A 73 -0.09 -20.80 -19.42
N PHE A 74 -0.13 -21.71 -18.45
CA PHE A 74 0.97 -22.65 -18.19
C PHE A 74 0.65 -24.12 -18.50
N PHE A 75 -0.62 -24.53 -18.50
CA PHE A 75 -1.00 -25.93 -18.73
C PHE A 75 -1.66 -26.17 -20.10
N LYS A 76 -1.21 -25.44 -21.13
CA LYS A 76 -1.59 -25.70 -22.52
C LYS A 76 -0.76 -26.82 -23.13
#